data_AF-A0A9E5TKM8-F1
#
_entry.id   AF-A0A9E5TKM8-F1
#
_cell.length_a   1.000
_cell.length_b   1.000
_cell.length_c   1.000
_cell.angle_alpha   90.00
_cell.angle_beta   90.00
_cell.angle_gamma   90.00
#
_symmetry.space_group_name_H-M   'P 1'
#
loop_
_entity.id
_entity.type
_entity.pdbx_description
1 polymer ?
#
loop_
_entity_poly.entity_id
_entity_poly.type
_entity_poly.pdbx_seq_one_letter_code
_entity_poly.pdbx_strand_id
1 'polypeptide(L)'
;GDYEPFLYVNSHLPLTAGREIWGYQKKMAEIGLHHEYEAVRGQVDRLGHQILKALVVPEYEASMDEVPWSSGGVFSLKYIPSAEEGGQPLRELVLTPGEFTAQPGKFFGGRASVVYERSEIDPTYILEPKRIVGGFFGEGDLYLPLGKIVHRYE
;
A
#
# COMPACT_ATOMS: atom_id res chain seq x y z
N GLY A 1 -2.32 13.94 -3.33
CA GLY A 1 -2.00 13.05 -2.21
C GLY A 1 -2.75 11.77 -2.44
N ASP A 2 -2.11 10.65 -2.18
CA ASP A 2 -2.72 9.32 -2.27
C ASP A 2 -3.38 8.99 -0.93
N TYR A 3 -4.37 8.12 -0.92
CA TYR A 3 -5.00 7.64 0.31
C TYR A 3 -4.95 6.11 0.33
N GLU A 4 -4.46 5.53 1.42
CA GLU A 4 -4.28 4.09 1.57
C GLU A 4 -5.35 3.49 2.51
N PRO A 5 -6.53 3.10 1.99
CA PRO A 5 -7.59 2.53 2.81
C PRO A 5 -7.29 1.11 3.31
N PHE A 6 -6.41 0.39 2.61
CA PHE A 6 -5.98 -0.95 2.96
C PHE A 6 -4.46 -1.04 2.80
N LEU A 7 -3.78 -1.56 3.82
CA LEU A 7 -2.36 -1.86 3.73
C LEU A 7 -2.06 -3.17 4.46
N TYR A 8 -1.10 -3.93 3.96
CA TYR A 8 -0.74 -5.22 4.51
C TYR A 8 0.76 -5.30 4.78
N VAL A 9 1.13 -5.98 5.84
CA VAL A 9 2.52 -6.25 6.23
C VAL A 9 2.66 -7.66 6.77
N ASN A 10 3.87 -8.20 6.76
CA ASN A 10 4.20 -9.54 7.23
C ASN A 10 5.02 -9.55 8.53
N SER A 11 5.16 -8.40 9.22
CA SER A 11 5.84 -8.32 10.52
C SER A 11 5.23 -7.28 11.45
N HIS A 12 5.38 -7.50 12.76
CA HIS A 12 4.75 -6.68 13.80
C HIS A 12 5.35 -5.29 13.94
N LEU A 13 6.66 -5.11 13.74
CA LEU A 13 7.30 -3.79 13.86
C LEU A 13 6.69 -2.75 12.90
N PRO A 14 6.62 -2.97 11.58
CA PRO A 14 5.99 -2.03 10.67
C PRO A 14 4.48 -1.95 10.83
N LEU A 15 3.81 -3.00 11.36
CA LEU A 15 2.40 -2.97 11.71
C LEU A 15 2.15 -1.93 12.82
N THR A 16 2.81 -2.11 13.96
CA THR A 16 2.65 -1.27 15.15
C THR A 16 3.06 0.16 14.87
N ALA A 17 4.30 0.39 14.41
CA ALA A 17 4.79 1.73 14.10
C ALA A 17 3.92 2.43 13.05
N GLY A 18 3.52 1.69 12.00
CA GLY A 18 2.66 2.22 10.93
C GLY A 18 1.33 2.78 11.45
N ARG A 19 0.67 2.01 12.33
CA ARG A 19 -0.63 2.37 12.91
C ARG A 19 -0.51 3.47 13.97
N GLU A 20 0.49 3.40 14.83
CA GLU A 20 0.60 4.28 16.00
C GLU A 20 1.25 5.63 15.71
N ILE A 21 2.20 5.70 14.77
CA ILE A 21 2.85 6.96 14.40
C ILE A 21 1.97 7.69 13.38
N TRP A 22 1.73 7.08 12.21
CA TRP A 22 1.09 7.73 11.06
C TRP A 22 -0.40 7.39 10.89
N GLY A 23 -0.89 6.29 11.47
CA GLY A 23 -2.28 5.86 11.25
C GLY A 23 -2.50 5.09 9.95
N TYR A 24 -1.48 4.41 9.41
CA TYR A 24 -1.67 3.55 8.24
C TYR A 24 -2.62 2.38 8.55
N GLN A 25 -3.49 2.02 7.60
CA GLN A 25 -4.53 0.98 7.76
C GLN A 25 -3.97 -0.44 7.62
N LYS A 26 -2.90 -0.74 8.38
CA LYS A 26 -2.16 -1.99 8.30
C LYS A 26 -2.89 -3.15 8.97
N LYS A 27 -2.86 -4.31 8.30
CA LYS A 27 -3.17 -5.63 8.84
C LYS A 27 -2.03 -6.61 8.57
N MET A 28 -1.95 -7.67 9.37
CA MET A 28 -1.02 -8.79 9.11
C MET A 28 -1.56 -9.67 7.97
N ALA A 29 -0.68 -10.05 7.06
CA ALA A 29 -0.92 -11.00 5.98
C ALA A 29 0.37 -11.74 5.59
N GLU A 30 0.23 -12.82 4.84
CA GLU A 30 1.32 -13.44 4.09
C GLU A 30 1.47 -12.68 2.77
N ILE A 31 2.70 -12.24 2.46
CA ILE A 31 2.99 -11.44 1.27
C ILE A 31 4.16 -12.09 0.54
N GLY A 32 3.95 -12.36 -0.74
CA GLY A 32 4.92 -13.02 -1.61
C GLY A 32 5.18 -12.25 -2.89
N LEU A 33 6.43 -12.26 -3.33
CA LEU A 33 6.86 -11.77 -4.63
C LEU A 33 7.69 -12.87 -5.30
N HIS A 34 7.25 -13.33 -6.47
CA HIS A 34 7.78 -14.52 -7.11
C HIS A 34 8.13 -14.22 -8.56
N HIS A 35 9.35 -14.54 -8.97
CA HIS A 35 9.75 -14.54 -10.37
C HIS A 35 9.31 -15.86 -10.99
N GLU A 36 8.33 -15.81 -11.90
CA GLU A 36 7.73 -16.98 -12.55
C GLU A 36 7.78 -16.79 -14.06
N TYR A 37 8.73 -17.48 -14.70
CA TYR A 37 8.95 -17.40 -16.15
C TYR A 37 9.22 -15.94 -16.60
N GLU A 38 8.39 -15.38 -17.48
CA GLU A 38 8.48 -14.01 -17.96
C GLU A 38 7.85 -12.96 -17.03
N ALA A 39 7.13 -13.37 -15.99
CA ALA A 39 6.36 -12.48 -15.14
C ALA A 39 6.86 -12.45 -13.69
N VAL A 40 6.57 -11.36 -13.02
CA VAL A 40 6.66 -11.25 -11.57
C VAL A 40 5.26 -11.30 -10.98
N ARG A 41 5.03 -12.25 -10.07
CA ARG A 41 3.78 -12.38 -9.32
C ARG A 41 3.91 -11.78 -7.93
N GLY A 42 3.11 -10.76 -7.65
CA GLY A 42 2.81 -10.31 -6.30
C GLY A 42 1.56 -11.01 -5.75
N GLN A 43 1.59 -11.43 -4.50
CA GLN A 43 0.49 -12.16 -3.87
C GLN A 43 0.33 -11.72 -2.41
N VAL A 44 -0.93 -11.61 -1.96
CA VAL A 44 -1.30 -11.37 -0.57
C VAL A 44 -2.33 -12.40 -0.14
N ASP A 45 -2.01 -13.17 0.89
CA ASP A 45 -2.91 -14.15 1.49
C ASP A 45 -3.20 -13.79 2.95
N ARG A 46 -4.45 -13.97 3.36
CA ARG A 46 -4.87 -13.74 4.74
C ARG A 46 -5.91 -14.76 5.15
N LEU A 47 -5.70 -15.39 6.31
CA LEU A 47 -6.57 -16.45 6.83
C LEU A 47 -6.77 -17.62 5.84
N GLY A 48 -5.74 -17.97 5.07
CA GLY A 48 -5.81 -19.05 4.07
C GLY A 48 -6.52 -18.69 2.76
N HIS A 49 -6.81 -17.41 2.53
CA HIS A 49 -7.44 -16.92 1.30
C HIS A 49 -6.53 -15.90 0.59
N GLN A 50 -6.37 -16.03 -0.73
CA GLN A 50 -5.66 -15.07 -1.57
C GLN A 50 -6.54 -13.84 -1.78
N ILE A 51 -6.28 -12.74 -1.08
CA ILE A 51 -7.10 -11.53 -1.22
C ILE A 51 -6.73 -10.72 -2.47
N LEU A 52 -5.47 -10.81 -2.90
CA LEU A 52 -4.95 -10.09 -4.06
C LEU A 52 -3.84 -10.88 -4.74
N LYS A 53 -3.87 -10.90 -6.08
CA LYS A 53 -2.75 -11.35 -6.91
C LYS A 53 -2.52 -10.37 -8.05
N ALA A 54 -1.29 -9.91 -8.20
CA ALA A 54 -0.86 -9.04 -9.29
C ALA A 54 0.21 -9.73 -10.13
N LEU A 55 0.20 -9.50 -11.44
CA LEU A 55 1.22 -9.95 -12.37
C LEU A 55 1.75 -8.74 -13.12
N VAL A 56 3.08 -8.67 -13.30
CA VAL A 56 3.75 -7.72 -14.19
C VAL A 56 4.71 -8.49 -15.08
N VAL A 57 4.69 -8.24 -16.38
CA VAL A 57 5.71 -8.71 -17.33
C VAL A 57 6.69 -7.55 -17.53
N PRO A 58 7.93 -7.63 -17.03
CA PRO A 58 8.92 -6.55 -17.20
C PRO A 58 9.39 -6.47 -18.65
N GLU A 59 9.06 -5.40 -19.37
CA GLU A 59 9.30 -5.27 -20.82
C GLU A 59 10.31 -4.18 -21.16
N TYR A 60 10.41 -3.13 -20.33
CA TYR A 60 11.33 -2.01 -20.51
C TYR A 60 11.73 -1.42 -19.15
N GLU A 61 12.87 -0.74 -19.10
CA GLU A 61 13.26 0.04 -17.93
C GLU A 61 12.39 1.31 -17.85
N ALA A 62 11.63 1.44 -16.78
CA ALA A 62 10.66 2.51 -16.58
C ALA A 62 11.25 3.67 -15.78
N SER A 63 10.65 4.85 -15.94
CA SER A 63 10.87 6.00 -15.04
C SER A 63 9.82 6.04 -13.93
N MET A 64 10.19 6.62 -12.78
CA MET A 64 9.23 6.91 -11.71
C MET A 64 8.11 7.87 -12.14
N ASP A 65 8.37 8.74 -13.11
CA ASP A 65 7.37 9.68 -13.65
C ASP A 65 6.22 8.98 -14.40
N GLU A 66 6.39 7.70 -14.75
CA GLU A 66 5.35 6.89 -15.38
C GLU A 66 4.35 6.32 -14.35
N VAL A 67 4.74 6.25 -13.08
CA VAL A 67 3.88 5.76 -12.01
C VAL A 67 2.86 6.86 -11.67
N PRO A 68 1.55 6.59 -11.71
CA PRO A 68 0.52 7.60 -11.48
C PRO A 68 0.34 7.92 -9.98
N TRP A 69 1.43 7.96 -9.22
CA TRP A 69 1.43 8.40 -7.83
C TRP A 69 1.34 9.90 -7.75
N SER A 70 0.69 10.38 -6.70
CA SER A 70 0.65 11.82 -6.46
C SER A 70 1.97 12.28 -5.85
N SER A 71 2.48 13.43 -6.30
CA SER A 71 3.66 14.09 -5.70
C SER A 71 3.39 14.71 -4.33
N GLY A 72 2.15 14.64 -3.85
CA GLY A 72 1.69 15.32 -2.64
C GLY A 72 1.87 14.52 -1.35
N GLY A 73 2.40 13.29 -1.41
CA GLY A 73 2.51 12.38 -0.26
C GLY A 73 1.24 11.55 -0.01
N VAL A 74 1.27 10.77 1.06
CA VAL A 74 0.23 9.80 1.42
C VAL A 74 -0.58 10.30 2.62
N PHE A 75 -1.90 10.28 2.48
CA PHE A 75 -2.86 10.53 3.55
C PHE A 75 -3.22 9.23 4.27
N SER A 76 -3.35 9.32 5.58
CA SER A 76 -3.82 8.24 6.44
C SER A 76 -4.76 8.78 7.53
N LEU A 77 -5.80 8.00 7.85
CA LEU A 77 -6.71 8.31 8.95
C LEU A 77 -6.22 7.63 10.24
N LYS A 78 -5.60 8.40 11.12
CA LYS A 78 -5.21 7.94 12.45
C LYS A 78 -6.43 7.93 13.37
N TYR A 79 -6.94 6.74 13.62
CA TYR A 79 -8.07 6.49 14.51
C TYR A 79 -7.62 5.61 15.68
N ILE A 80 -7.63 6.15 16.90
CA ILE A 80 -7.32 5.41 18.13
C ILE A 80 -8.49 5.56 19.11
N PRO A 81 -9.19 4.46 19.46
CA PRO A 81 -10.25 4.49 20.46
C PRO A 81 -9.76 5.01 21.81
N SER A 82 -10.67 5.63 22.57
CA SER A 82 -10.44 5.95 23.97
C SER A 82 -10.26 4.67 24.81
N ALA A 83 -9.43 4.74 25.84
CA ALA A 83 -9.32 3.68 26.84
C ALA A 83 -10.51 3.67 27.83
N GLU A 84 -11.23 4.80 27.95
CA GLU A 84 -12.43 4.93 28.77
C GLU A 84 -13.71 4.73 27.95
N GLU A 85 -14.71 4.10 28.56
CA GLU A 85 -16.05 3.96 28.00
C GLU A 85 -16.67 5.34 27.73
N GLY A 86 -17.17 5.55 26.51
CA GLY A 86 -17.73 6.85 26.09
C GLY A 86 -16.70 7.96 25.87
N GLY A 87 -15.40 7.71 26.08
CA GLY A 87 -14.37 8.71 25.88
C GLY A 87 -14.14 9.04 24.40
N GLN A 88 -13.66 10.26 24.14
CA GLN A 88 -13.43 10.77 22.79
C GLN A 88 -12.24 10.06 22.12
N PRO A 89 -12.41 9.45 20.93
CA PRO A 89 -11.32 8.82 20.21
C PRO A 89 -10.41 9.86 19.54
N LEU A 90 -9.13 9.54 19.41
CA LEU A 90 -8.22 10.30 18.54
C LEU A 90 -8.63 10.07 17.09
N ARG A 91 -8.89 11.16 16.36
CA ARG A 91 -9.28 11.14 14.94
C ARG A 91 -8.51 12.23 14.19
N GLU A 92 -7.45 11.84 13.50
CA GLU A 92 -6.56 12.77 12.80
C GLU A 92 -6.34 12.33 11.36
N LEU A 93 -6.47 13.27 10.42
CA LEU A 93 -5.96 13.08 9.06
C LEU A 93 -4.47 13.47 9.08
N VAL A 94 -3.61 12.51 8.76
CA VAL A 94 -2.16 12.69 8.72
C VAL A 94 -1.72 12.68 7.26
N LEU A 95 -0.85 13.62 6.89
CA LEU A 95 -0.15 13.64 5.61
C LEU A 95 1.32 13.29 5.84
N THR A 96 1.80 12.25 5.15
CA THR A 96 3.19 11.83 5.19
C THR A 96 3.83 12.06 3.83
N PRO A 97 4.84 12.95 3.70
CA PRO A 97 5.63 13.02 2.48
C PRO A 97 6.43 11.72 2.35
N GLY A 98 6.55 11.20 1.15
CA GLY A 98 7.36 10.03 0.85
C GLY A 98 8.14 10.31 -0.43
N GLU A 99 9.41 9.93 -0.44
CA GLU A 99 10.23 9.98 -1.63
C GLU A 99 10.72 8.57 -1.93
N PHE A 100 10.38 8.09 -3.10
CA PHE A 100 10.87 6.82 -3.63
C PHE A 100 11.70 7.11 -4.88
N THR A 101 12.95 6.67 -4.86
CA THR A 101 13.85 6.79 -6.00
C THR A 101 14.09 5.41 -6.58
N ALA A 102 13.69 5.18 -7.83
CA ALA A 102 14.01 3.95 -8.54
C ALA A 102 15.52 3.77 -8.66
N GLN A 103 16.01 2.56 -8.38
CA GLN A 103 17.41 2.25 -8.61
C GLN A 103 17.67 2.07 -10.12
N PRO A 104 18.76 2.64 -10.67
CA PRO A 104 19.09 2.51 -12.08
C PRO A 104 19.19 1.04 -12.52
N GLY A 105 18.57 0.70 -13.66
CA GLY A 105 18.58 -0.65 -14.22
C GLY A 105 17.76 -1.67 -13.44
N LYS A 106 16.92 -1.24 -12.49
CA LYS A 106 16.16 -2.14 -11.60
C LYS A 106 14.67 -1.83 -11.48
N PHE A 107 14.15 -0.89 -12.25
CA PHE A 107 12.74 -0.53 -12.25
C PHE A 107 12.16 -0.69 -13.65
N PHE A 108 11.10 -1.48 -13.77
CA PHE A 108 10.61 -1.96 -15.04
C PHE A 108 9.10 -1.76 -15.16
N GLY A 109 8.68 -1.42 -16.38
CA GLY A 109 7.29 -1.31 -16.77
C GLY A 109 6.90 -2.40 -17.76
N GLY A 110 5.60 -2.66 -17.87
CA GLY A 110 5.05 -3.53 -18.91
C GLY A 110 3.61 -3.95 -18.68
N ARG A 111 3.17 -4.94 -19.44
CA ARG A 111 1.82 -5.52 -19.31
C ARG A 111 1.60 -6.07 -17.90
N ALA A 112 0.39 -5.86 -17.37
CA ALA A 112 0.01 -6.32 -16.05
C ALA A 112 -1.45 -6.74 -15.94
N SER A 113 -1.73 -7.53 -14.91
CA SER A 113 -3.07 -7.87 -14.46
C SER A 113 -3.13 -7.88 -12.94
N VAL A 114 -4.31 -7.68 -12.38
CA VAL A 114 -4.56 -7.87 -10.95
C VAL A 114 -5.91 -8.54 -10.78
N VAL A 115 -5.99 -9.45 -9.81
CA VAL A 115 -7.19 -10.15 -9.41
C VAL A 115 -7.40 -9.88 -7.92
N TYR A 116 -8.63 -9.53 -7.57
CA TYR A 116 -9.09 -9.40 -6.20
C TYR A 116 -10.05 -10.54 -5.92
N GLU A 117 -9.82 -11.31 -4.85
CA GLU A 117 -10.81 -12.30 -4.42
C GLU A 117 -11.70 -11.71 -3.33
N ARG A 118 -12.92 -12.21 -3.26
CA ARG A 118 -13.91 -11.71 -2.30
C ARG A 118 -13.56 -12.21 -0.90
N SER A 119 -13.41 -11.26 0.02
CA SER A 119 -13.27 -11.51 1.46
C SER A 119 -14.01 -10.43 2.22
N GLU A 120 -14.99 -10.81 3.05
CA GLU A 120 -15.78 -9.84 3.83
C GLU A 120 -14.97 -9.23 5.00
N ILE A 121 -13.96 -9.97 5.50
CA ILE A 121 -13.04 -9.48 6.53
C ILE A 121 -11.97 -8.54 5.96
N ASP A 122 -11.68 -8.67 4.66
CA ASP A 122 -10.72 -7.88 3.89
C ASP A 122 -11.33 -7.48 2.54
N PRO A 123 -12.26 -6.50 2.54
CA PRO A 123 -13.08 -6.19 1.38
C PRO A 123 -12.35 -5.36 0.32
N THR A 124 -11.11 -5.75 -0.03
CA THR A 124 -10.30 -5.07 -1.05
C THR A 124 -10.94 -5.14 -2.44
N TYR A 125 -11.77 -6.16 -2.70
CA TYR A 125 -12.54 -6.33 -3.94
C TYR A 125 -13.47 -5.14 -4.25
N ILE A 126 -13.85 -4.31 -3.26
CA ILE A 126 -14.63 -3.09 -3.52
C ILE A 126 -13.84 -2.06 -4.35
N LEU A 127 -12.52 -2.21 -4.41
CA LEU A 127 -11.59 -1.38 -5.18
C LEU A 127 -11.08 -2.08 -6.45
N GLU A 128 -11.73 -3.17 -6.88
CA GLU A 128 -11.34 -3.90 -8.10
C GLU A 128 -11.32 -2.94 -9.32
N PRO A 129 -10.21 -2.88 -10.08
CA PRO A 129 -10.06 -1.90 -11.14
C PRO A 129 -10.91 -2.24 -12.37
N LYS A 130 -11.49 -1.21 -12.98
CA LYS A 130 -12.21 -1.34 -14.25
C LYS A 130 -11.28 -1.47 -15.46
N ARG A 131 -10.03 -1.04 -15.34
CA ARG A 131 -9.01 -1.08 -16.38
C ARG A 131 -7.61 -0.98 -15.75
N ILE A 132 -6.67 -1.74 -16.29
CA ILE A 132 -5.25 -1.60 -15.96
C ILE A 132 -4.66 -0.42 -16.74
N VAL A 133 -4.03 0.52 -16.04
CA VAL A 133 -3.39 1.71 -16.64
C VAL A 133 -1.87 1.55 -16.78
N GLY A 134 -1.27 0.64 -16.02
CA GLY A 134 0.16 0.34 -16.05
C GLY A 134 0.50 -0.78 -15.07
N GLY A 135 1.66 -1.38 -15.28
CA GLY A 135 2.25 -2.42 -14.44
C GLY A 135 3.71 -2.11 -14.21
N PHE A 136 4.13 -2.04 -12.95
CA PHE A 136 5.49 -1.67 -12.58
C PHE A 136 6.03 -2.65 -11.55
N PHE A 137 7.30 -3.03 -11.70
CA PHE A 137 8.03 -3.87 -10.76
C PHE A 137 9.47 -3.40 -10.69
N GLY A 138 10.04 -3.35 -9.49
CA GLY A 138 11.44 -3.05 -9.34
C GLY A 138 11.90 -2.75 -7.93
N GLU A 139 13.14 -2.29 -7.84
CA GLU A 139 13.80 -1.88 -6.61
C GLU A 139 14.01 -0.36 -6.59
N GLY A 140 13.97 0.20 -5.39
CA GLY A 140 14.24 1.62 -5.17
C GLY A 140 14.47 1.92 -3.70
N ASP A 141 14.92 3.14 -3.45
CA ASP A 141 15.20 3.64 -2.11
C ASP A 141 14.00 4.46 -1.63
N LEU A 142 13.44 4.06 -0.48
CA LEU A 142 12.32 4.75 0.16
C LEU A 142 12.79 5.42 1.43
N TYR A 143 12.60 6.74 1.52
CA TYR A 143 12.72 7.47 2.78
C TYR A 143 11.32 7.79 3.33
N LEU A 144 11.05 7.32 4.56
CA LEU A 144 9.79 7.55 5.26
C LEU A 144 9.99 8.48 6.47
N PRO A 145 9.75 9.80 6.34
CA PRO A 145 9.78 10.74 7.45
C PRO A 145 8.53 10.63 8.34
N LEU A 146 8.51 11.42 9.43
CA LEU A 146 7.29 11.65 10.21
C LEU A 146 6.24 12.41 9.38
N GLY A 147 4.97 12.21 9.75
CA GLY A 147 3.83 12.89 9.12
C GLY A 147 3.45 14.21 9.80
N LYS A 148 2.58 14.97 9.14
CA LYS A 148 1.95 16.19 9.65
C LYS A 148 0.44 15.96 9.81
N ILE A 149 -0.11 16.32 10.97
CA ILE A 149 -1.56 16.36 11.16
C ILE A 149 -2.11 17.54 10.34
N VAL A 150 -2.95 17.23 9.34
CA VAL A 150 -3.55 18.23 8.45
C VAL A 150 -5.01 18.53 8.80
N HIS A 151 -5.66 17.62 9.55
CA HIS A 151 -7.00 17.84 10.07
C HIS A 151 -7.21 17.04 11.35
N ARG A 152 -7.94 17.61 12.31
CA ARG A 152 -8.43 16.91 13.51
C ARG A 152 -9.94 16.91 13.45
N TYR A 153 -10.53 15.73 13.53
CA TYR A 153 -11.98 15.58 13.55
C TYR A 153 -12.46 15.69 15.00
N GLU A 154 -13.32 16.67 15.27
CA GLU A 154 -14.00 16.87 16.56
C GLU A 154 -15.00 15.77 16.88
#